data_AF-A0A7S3AZP4-F1
#
_entry.id   AF-A0A7S3AZP4-F1
#
_cell.length_a   1.000
_cell.length_b   1.000
_cell.length_c   1.000
_cell.angle_alpha   90.00
_cell.angle_beta   90.00
_cell.angle_gamma   90.00
#
_symmetry.space_group_name_H-M   'P 1'
#
loop_
_entity.id
_entity.type
_entity.pdbx_description
1 polymer ?
#
loop_
_entity_poly.entity_id
_entity_poly.type
_entity_poly.pdbx_seq_one_letter_code
_entity_poly.pdbx_strand_id
1 'polypeptide(L)'
;IDALRRGDRPTDAEIDACAVILMGGIAAEAIAWGSAEGGAADERQLRLLLEPSLSGAEARRGSGDGLGQREALAERLPADAVVRSKARYAVANAVLLLREHEAALAALCEALSRGDTIGACVEA
;
A
#
# COMPACT_ATOMS: atom_id res chain seq x y z
N ILE A 1 7.48 -8.75 -2.84
CA ILE A 1 6.29 -9.62 -2.78
C ILE A 1 6.70 -11.07 -2.59
N ASP A 2 7.86 -11.49 -3.11
CA ASP A 2 8.27 -12.88 -3.08
C ASP A 2 8.56 -13.41 -1.68
N ALA A 3 9.02 -12.57 -0.74
CA ALA A 3 9.16 -12.99 0.66
C ALA A 3 7.79 -13.32 1.29
N LEU A 4 6.77 -12.48 1.06
CA LEU A 4 5.40 -12.75 1.50
C LEU A 4 4.86 -14.07 0.91
N ARG A 5 5.14 -14.33 -0.37
CA ARG A 5 4.71 -15.57 -1.04
C ARG A 5 5.39 -16.82 -0.49
N ARG A 6 6.61 -16.71 0.01
CA ARG A 6 7.35 -17.80 0.65
C ARG A 6 7.08 -17.95 2.15
N GLY A 7 6.34 -17.02 2.75
CA GLY A 7 6.14 -16.95 4.21
C GLY A 7 7.35 -16.41 4.98
N ASP A 8 8.33 -15.86 4.28
CA ASP A 8 9.49 -15.18 4.88
C ASP A 8 9.06 -13.79 5.40
N ARG A 9 9.87 -13.24 6.31
CA ARG A 9 9.69 -11.85 6.76
C ARG A 9 9.94 -10.89 5.58
N PRO A 10 8.95 -10.09 5.16
CA PRO A 10 9.13 -9.19 4.04
C PRO A 10 10.04 -8.01 4.39
N THR A 11 10.81 -7.58 3.39
CA THR A 11 11.64 -6.37 3.48
C THR A 11 10.78 -5.11 3.49
N ASP A 12 11.32 -3.99 3.98
CA ASP A 12 10.60 -2.72 4.02
C ASP A 12 10.13 -2.28 2.62
N ALA A 13 10.97 -2.48 1.59
CA ALA A 13 10.64 -2.18 0.20
C ALA A 13 9.47 -3.04 -0.34
N GLU A 14 9.37 -4.31 0.05
CA GLU A 14 8.24 -5.15 -0.35
C GLU A 14 6.94 -4.71 0.30
N ILE A 15 7.01 -4.23 1.54
CA ILE A 15 5.85 -3.66 2.24
C ILE A 15 5.48 -2.29 1.68
N ASP A 16 6.45 -1.46 1.29
CA ASP A 16 6.19 -0.23 0.51
C ASP A 16 5.41 -0.55 -0.76
N ALA A 17 5.88 -1.51 -1.56
CA ALA A 17 5.22 -1.93 -2.79
C ALA A 17 3.80 -2.46 -2.53
N CYS A 18 3.61 -3.33 -1.55
CA CYS A 18 2.28 -3.82 -1.19
C CYS A 18 1.35 -2.70 -0.69
N ALA A 19 1.86 -1.74 0.08
CA ALA A 19 1.07 -0.60 0.53
C ALA A 19 0.62 0.27 -0.65
N VAL A 20 1.51 0.55 -1.61
CA VAL A 20 1.16 1.29 -2.83
C VAL A 20 0.07 0.56 -3.62
N ILE A 21 0.17 -0.77 -3.76
CA ILE A 21 -0.85 -1.58 -4.43
C ILE A 21 -2.21 -1.48 -3.72
N LEU A 22 -2.24 -1.68 -2.40
CA LEU A 22 -3.48 -1.59 -1.62
C LEU A 22 -4.13 -0.21 -1.73
N MET A 23 -3.33 0.86 -1.75
CA MET A 23 -3.85 2.23 -1.83
C MET A 23 -4.16 2.68 -3.26
N GLY A 24 -3.88 1.85 -4.28
CA GLY A 24 -4.04 2.20 -5.69
C GLY A 24 -5.49 2.55 -6.07
N GLY A 25 -6.46 1.77 -5.59
CA GLY A 25 -7.88 2.04 -5.83
C GLY A 25 -8.34 3.36 -5.21
N ILE A 26 -7.97 3.60 -3.94
CA ILE A 26 -8.26 4.85 -3.22
C ILE A 26 -7.65 6.04 -3.96
N ALA A 27 -6.41 5.92 -4.42
CA ALA A 27 -5.74 6.95 -5.19
C ALA A 27 -6.45 7.23 -6.52
N ALA A 28 -6.87 6.19 -7.24
CA ALA A 28 -7.58 6.32 -8.51
C ALA A 28 -8.94 7.01 -8.33
N GLU A 29 -9.73 6.61 -7.32
CA GLU A 29 -11.00 7.27 -6.97
C GLU A 29 -10.79 8.73 -6.62
N ALA A 30 -9.79 9.04 -5.79
CA ALA A 30 -9.49 10.42 -5.39
C ALA A 30 -9.08 11.30 -6.58
N ILE A 31 -8.35 10.77 -7.56
CA ILE A 31 -8.02 11.49 -8.80
C ILE A 31 -9.29 11.75 -9.62
N ALA A 32 -10.14 10.75 -9.80
CA ALA A 32 -11.32 10.86 -10.66
C ALA A 32 -12.45 11.72 -10.06
N TRP A 33 -12.65 11.65 -8.75
CA TRP A 33 -13.83 12.21 -8.08
C TRP A 33 -13.51 13.23 -6.97
N GLY A 34 -12.23 13.49 -6.71
CA GLY A 34 -11.78 14.42 -5.66
C GLY A 34 -11.86 13.86 -4.24
N SER A 35 -12.47 12.69 -4.05
CA SER A 35 -12.50 11.91 -2.81
C SER A 35 -12.65 10.43 -3.14
N ALA A 36 -12.18 9.56 -2.24
CA ALA A 36 -12.48 8.13 -2.28
C ALA A 36 -13.67 7.82 -1.37
N GLU A 37 -14.56 6.94 -1.82
CA GLU A 37 -15.69 6.42 -1.04
C GLU A 37 -15.53 4.93 -0.72
N GLY A 38 -14.68 4.23 -1.49
CA GLY A 38 -14.32 2.84 -1.30
C GLY A 38 -13.02 2.62 -0.50
N GLY A 39 -12.48 1.41 -0.57
CA GLY A 39 -11.13 1.11 -0.04
C GLY A 39 -11.04 0.69 1.43
N ALA A 40 -12.16 0.62 2.16
CA ALA A 40 -12.15 0.19 3.57
C ALA A 40 -11.56 -1.22 3.78
N ALA A 41 -11.69 -2.11 2.79
CA ALA A 41 -11.05 -3.42 2.82
C ALA A 41 -9.52 -3.32 2.68
N ASP A 42 -9.04 -2.48 1.77
CA ASP A 42 -7.62 -2.25 1.52
C ASP A 42 -6.94 -1.58 2.72
N GLU A 43 -7.61 -0.62 3.37
CA GLU A 43 -7.13 0.00 4.61
C GLU A 43 -6.97 -1.02 5.75
N ARG A 44 -7.95 -1.94 5.89
CA ARG A 44 -7.84 -3.04 6.86
C ARG A 44 -6.67 -3.96 6.52
N GLN A 45 -6.47 -4.31 5.26
CA GLN A 45 -5.32 -5.12 4.83
C GLN A 45 -3.99 -4.41 5.06
N LEU A 46 -3.92 -3.09 4.86
CA LEU A 46 -2.72 -2.32 5.17
C LEU A 46 -2.38 -2.38 6.66
N ARG A 47 -3.40 -2.32 7.53
CA ARG A 47 -3.21 -2.48 8.98
C ARG A 47 -2.66 -3.86 9.31
N LEU A 48 -3.26 -4.92 8.78
CA LEU A 48 -2.80 -6.31 8.95
C LEU A 48 -1.38 -6.52 8.43
N LEU A 49 -1.01 -5.89 7.31
CA LEU A 49 0.34 -5.94 6.76
C LEU A 49 1.40 -5.34 7.70
N LEU A 50 1.01 -4.34 8.50
CA LEU A 50 1.91 -3.62 9.41
C LEU A 50 1.92 -4.20 10.83
N GLU A 51 0.90 -4.94 11.23
CA GLU A 51 0.76 -5.54 12.56
C GLU A 51 2.02 -6.27 13.06
N PRO A 52 2.70 -7.14 12.28
CA PRO A 52 3.90 -7.82 12.74
C PRO A 52 5.03 -6.87 13.15
N SER A 53 5.16 -5.72 12.46
CA SER A 53 6.15 -4.69 12.80
C SER A 53 5.74 -3.85 14.00
N LEU A 54 4.44 -3.64 14.20
CA LEU A 54 3.89 -2.92 15.34
C LEU A 54 4.05 -3.75 16.62
N SER A 55 3.60 -5.00 16.62
CA SER A 55 3.71 -5.90 17.77
C SER A 55 5.18 -6.19 18.15
N GLY A 56 6.05 -6.35 17.16
CA GLY A 56 7.48 -6.57 17.40
C GLY A 56 8.22 -5.32 17.93
N ALA A 57 7.72 -4.12 17.65
CA ALA A 57 8.26 -2.87 18.21
C ALA A 57 7.79 -2.67 19.66
N GLU A 58 6.53 -2.98 19.97
CA GLU A 58 6.01 -2.92 21.35
C GLU A 58 6.78 -3.82 22.31
N ALA A 59 7.10 -5.03 21.88
CA ALA A 59 7.87 -5.99 22.68
C ALA A 59 9.35 -5.60 22.88
N ARG A 60 9.90 -4.73 22.03
CA ARG A 60 11.33 -4.37 22.01
C ARG A 60 11.64 -2.93 22.43
N ARG A 61 10.62 -2.11 22.75
CA ARG A 61 10.81 -0.76 23.29
C ARG A 61 11.83 -0.77 24.43
N GLY A 62 13.01 -0.20 24.17
CA GLY A 62 14.11 -0.08 25.14
C GLY A 62 15.25 -1.09 25.01
N SER A 63 15.22 -2.03 24.05
CA SER A 63 16.27 -3.05 23.91
C SER A 63 17.52 -2.59 23.13
N GLY A 64 17.48 -1.44 22.45
CA GLY A 64 18.66 -0.77 21.88
C GLY A 64 19.36 -1.49 20.72
N ASP A 65 18.83 -2.62 20.25
CA ASP A 65 19.42 -3.40 19.15
C ASP A 65 18.97 -2.83 17.79
N GLY A 66 19.87 -2.77 16.80
CA GLY A 66 19.69 -2.04 15.56
C GLY A 66 18.47 -2.49 14.75
N LEU A 67 17.53 -1.56 14.51
CA LEU A 67 16.26 -1.82 13.83
C LEU A 67 16.27 -1.35 12.37
N GLY A 68 15.48 -2.03 11.53
CA GLY A 68 15.04 -1.46 10.25
C GLY A 68 14.26 -0.15 10.47
N GLN A 69 14.27 0.75 9.49
CA GLN A 69 13.72 2.12 9.62
C GLN A 69 12.24 2.12 10.09
N ARG A 70 11.44 1.14 9.64
CA ARG A 70 10.03 1.01 10.02
C ARG A 70 9.82 0.63 11.48
N GLU A 71 10.63 -0.28 12.01
CA GLU A 71 10.53 -0.71 13.41
C GLU A 71 10.94 0.43 14.35
N ALA A 72 11.98 1.19 13.97
CA ALA A 72 12.36 2.40 14.69
C ALA A 72 11.23 3.45 14.72
N LEU A 73 10.46 3.58 13.63
CA LEU A 73 9.29 4.47 13.60
C LEU A 73 8.16 3.95 14.51
N ALA A 74 7.91 2.64 14.49
CA ALA A 74 6.87 1.98 15.29
C ALA A 74 7.14 2.03 16.80
N GLU A 75 8.40 2.04 17.23
CA GLU A 75 8.75 2.24 18.64
C GLU A 75 8.43 3.66 19.14
N ARG A 76 8.50 4.65 18.26
CA ARG A 76 8.42 6.08 18.59
C ARG A 76 7.02 6.68 18.48
N LEU A 77 6.13 6.03 17.74
CA LEU A 77 4.80 6.54 17.43
C LEU A 77 3.70 5.54 17.82
N PRO A 78 2.48 6.00 18.12
CA PRO A 78 1.34 5.10 18.29
C PRO A 78 1.02 4.38 16.97
N ALA A 79 0.53 3.14 17.07
CA ALA A 79 0.25 2.27 15.92
C ALA A 79 -0.57 2.96 14.82
N ASP A 80 -1.63 3.67 15.20
CA ASP A 80 -2.47 4.40 14.24
C ASP A 80 -1.71 5.49 13.48
N ALA A 81 -0.74 6.15 14.10
CA ALA A 81 0.07 7.16 13.43
C ALA A 81 1.00 6.52 12.39
N VAL A 82 1.54 5.34 12.69
CA VAL A 82 2.37 4.57 11.75
C VAL A 82 1.55 4.14 10.54
N VAL A 83 0.36 3.55 10.77
CA VAL A 83 -0.56 3.13 9.71
C VAL A 83 -0.96 4.31 8.83
N ARG A 84 -1.38 5.43 9.43
CA ARG A 84 -1.73 6.65 8.67
C ARG A 84 -0.55 7.20 7.87
N SER A 85 0.66 7.21 8.43
CA SER A 85 1.84 7.69 7.72
C SER A 85 2.15 6.80 6.52
N LYS A 86 2.04 5.49 6.67
CA LYS A 86 2.23 4.54 5.58
C LYS A 86 1.16 4.68 4.51
N ALA A 87 -0.10 4.85 4.90
CA ALA A 87 -1.20 5.07 3.98
C ALA A 87 -0.98 6.35 3.14
N ARG A 88 -0.61 7.47 3.78
CA ARG A 88 -0.31 8.72 3.07
C ARG A 88 0.86 8.57 2.09
N TYR A 89 1.94 7.92 2.52
CA TYR A 89 3.06 7.62 1.63
C TYR A 89 2.60 6.79 0.43
N ALA A 90 1.86 5.72 0.67
CA ALA A 90 1.41 4.80 -0.38
C ALA A 90 0.43 5.47 -1.36
N VAL A 91 -0.56 6.22 -0.87
CA VAL A 91 -1.49 7.00 -1.70
C VAL A 91 -0.72 8.02 -2.54
N ALA A 92 0.23 8.76 -1.96
CA ALA A 92 1.00 9.75 -2.70
C ALA A 92 1.80 9.12 -3.86
N ASN A 93 2.45 7.97 -3.61
CA ASN A 93 3.17 7.25 -4.66
C ASN A 93 2.21 6.67 -5.71
N ALA A 94 1.09 6.09 -5.30
CA ALA A 94 0.07 5.59 -6.22
C ALA A 94 -0.47 6.72 -7.12
N VAL A 95 -0.75 7.90 -6.56
CA VAL A 95 -1.17 9.08 -7.34
C VAL A 95 -0.13 9.46 -8.39
N LEU A 96 1.16 9.47 -8.03
CA LEU A 96 2.23 9.77 -8.98
C LEU A 96 2.27 8.76 -10.13
N LEU A 97 2.21 7.47 -9.82
CA LEU A 97 2.20 6.39 -10.83
C LEU A 97 0.97 6.46 -11.74
N LEU A 98 -0.22 6.68 -11.17
CA LEU A 98 -1.46 6.76 -11.95
C LEU A 98 -1.47 7.98 -12.88
N ARG A 99 -0.88 9.11 -12.45
CA ARG A 99 -0.73 10.30 -13.30
C ARG A 99 0.32 10.11 -14.39
N GLU A 100 1.43 9.46 -14.08
CA GLU A 100 2.47 9.13 -15.06
C GLU A 100 1.91 8.22 -16.17
N HIS A 101 0.96 7.34 -15.83
CA HIS A 101 0.36 6.37 -16.73
C HIS A 101 -1.13 6.63 -17.01
N GLU A 102 -1.55 7.90 -17.06
CA GLU A 102 -2.96 8.29 -17.20
C GLU A 102 -3.63 7.66 -18.44
N ALA A 103 -2.92 7.64 -19.58
CA ALA A 103 -3.44 7.04 -20.81
C ALA A 103 -3.70 5.53 -20.69
N ALA A 104 -2.80 4.80 -20.02
CA ALA A 104 -2.96 3.36 -19.79
C ALA A 104 -4.12 3.09 -18.80
N LEU A 105 -4.25 3.91 -17.75
CA LEU A 105 -5.37 3.83 -16.82
C LEU A 105 -6.71 4.07 -17.53
N ALA A 106 -6.79 5.08 -18.40
CA ALA A 106 -8.00 5.37 -19.16
C ALA A 106 -8.39 4.21 -20.08
N ALA A 107 -7.43 3.66 -20.83
CA ALA A 107 -7.66 2.51 -21.71
C ALA A 107 -8.13 1.26 -20.93
N LEU A 108 -7.51 1.00 -19.77
CA LEU A 108 -7.91 -0.09 -18.87
C LEU A 108 -9.35 0.11 -18.37
N CYS A 109 -9.70 1.30 -17.89
CA CYS A 109 -11.05 1.62 -17.43
C CYS A 109 -12.09 1.45 -18.56
N GLU A 110 -11.77 1.88 -19.78
CA GLU A 110 -12.65 1.73 -20.93
C GLU A 110 -12.89 0.24 -21.24
N ALA A 111 -11.83 -0.57 -21.30
CA ALA A 111 -11.92 -2.01 -21.54
C ALA A 111 -12.74 -2.72 -20.46
N LEU A 112 -12.45 -2.47 -19.18
CA LEU A 112 -13.22 -3.04 -18.08
C LEU A 112 -14.69 -2.62 -18.11
N SER A 113 -15.01 -1.39 -18.54
CA SER A 113 -16.39 -0.92 -18.67
C SER A 113 -17.19 -1.67 -19.75
N ARG A 114 -16.51 -2.22 -20.77
CA ARG A 114 -17.13 -3.07 -21.80
C ARG A 114 -17.26 -4.53 -21.36
N GLY A 115 -16.76 -4.88 -20.18
CA GLY A 115 -16.71 -6.26 -19.68
C GLY A 115 -15.52 -7.07 -20.20
N ASP A 116 -14.51 -6.41 -20.79
CA ASP A 116 -13.27 -7.08 -21.17
C ASP A 116 -12.52 -7.55 -19.92
N THR A 117 -11.70 -8.59 -20.05
CA THR A 117 -10.89 -9.08 -18.93
C THR A 117 -9.62 -8.25 -18.75
N ILE A 118 -9.06 -8.23 -17.54
CA ILE A 118 -7.76 -7.61 -17.27
C ILE A 118 -6.68 -8.17 -18.22
N GLY A 119 -6.72 -9.47 -18.52
CA GLY A 119 -5.77 -10.10 -19.44
C GLY A 119 -5.80 -9.52 -20.85
N ALA A 120 -6.99 -9.16 -21.35
CA ALA A 120 -7.14 -8.49 -22.64
C ALA A 120 -6.56 -7.06 -22.65
N CYS A 121 -6.39 -6.44 -21.48
CA CYS A 121 -5.85 -5.08 -21.34
C CYS A 121 -4.31 -5.04 -21.27
N VAL A 122 -3.64 -6.18 -21.07
CA VAL A 122 -2.17 -6.25 -20.94
C VAL A 122 -1.48 -6.43 -22.30
N GLU A 123 -2.20 -6.90 -23.32
CA GLU A 123 -1.67 -7.12 -24.68
C GLU A 123 -1.99 -5.99 -25.68
N ALA A 124 -2.73 -4.97 -25.26
CA ALA A 124 -3.14 -3.82 -26.08
C ALA A 124 -2.13 -2.66 -25.97
#